data_AF-A0A2V4XQB2-F1
#
_entry.id   AF-A0A2V4XQB2-F1
#
_cell.length_a   1.000
_cell.length_b   1.000
_cell.length_c   1.000
_cell.angle_alpha   90.00
_cell.angle_beta   90.00
_cell.angle_gamma   90.00
#
_symmetry.space_group_name_H-M   'P 1'
#
loop_
_entity.id
_entity.type
_entity.pdbx_description
1 polymer ?
#
loop_
_entity_poly.entity_id
_entity_poly.type
_entity_poly.pdbx_seq_one_letter_code
_entity_poly.pdbx_strand_id
1 'polypeptide(L)'
;MYQLNYRSTSKNDLKPQDLENILERANAVNASRNISGCLIYFNNSFVQILEGDKKDVLDVYHKIKMDKRHDEVTLLWENQVENRFFEEWNMAYYRPEDKDVKQFVNNLLLLSDLSDRSSSSLLSFWATVRKILRTEPMKA
;
A
#
# COMPACT_ATOMS: atom_id res chain seq x y z
N MET A 1 11.48 8.57 -13.06
CA MET A 1 11.28 7.53 -12.02
C MET A 1 9.84 7.05 -12.12
N TYR A 2 9.53 5.84 -11.67
CA TYR A 2 8.23 5.22 -11.88
C TYR A 2 7.52 4.93 -10.57
N GLN A 3 6.20 5.06 -10.57
CA GLN A 3 5.35 4.75 -9.44
C GLN A 3 4.17 3.88 -9.89
N LEU A 4 3.80 2.91 -9.06
CA LEU A 4 2.72 1.96 -9.30
C LEU A 4 1.92 1.72 -8.02
N ASN A 5 0.59 1.78 -8.14
CA ASN A 5 -0.37 1.54 -7.07
C ASN A 5 -1.28 0.38 -7.43
N TYR A 6 -1.48 -0.54 -6.51
CA TYR A 6 -2.41 -1.66 -6.70
C TYR A 6 -3.21 -1.96 -5.43
N ARG A 7 -4.31 -2.69 -5.62
CA ARG A 7 -5.09 -3.31 -4.56
C ARG A 7 -5.26 -4.80 -4.82
N SER A 8 -5.35 -5.60 -3.77
CA SER A 8 -5.66 -7.04 -3.86
C SER A 8 -6.44 -7.50 -2.61
N THR A 9 -7.09 -8.65 -2.71
CA THR A 9 -7.83 -9.27 -1.59
C THR A 9 -6.98 -10.38 -0.98
N SER A 10 -6.75 -10.37 0.33
CA SER A 10 -6.05 -11.47 1.02
C SER A 10 -6.87 -12.74 1.01
N LYS A 11 -6.20 -13.90 1.04
CA LYS A 11 -6.86 -15.16 1.39
C LYS A 11 -7.35 -15.14 2.85
N ASN A 12 -8.42 -15.89 3.13
CA ASN A 12 -9.11 -15.90 4.44
C ASN A 12 -8.26 -16.51 5.60
N ASP A 13 -7.14 -17.15 5.30
CA ASP A 13 -6.29 -17.89 6.23
C ASP A 13 -4.97 -17.17 6.59
N LEU A 14 -4.81 -15.91 6.17
CA LEU A 14 -3.64 -15.10 6.46
C LEU A 14 -3.49 -14.84 7.96
N LYS A 15 -2.39 -15.34 8.56
CA LYS A 15 -2.09 -15.14 9.97
C LYS A 15 -1.26 -13.86 10.17
N PRO A 16 -1.25 -13.28 11.39
CA PRO A 16 -0.37 -12.15 11.70
C PRO A 16 1.11 -12.40 11.34
N GLN A 17 1.61 -13.62 11.57
CA GLN A 17 2.99 -14.00 11.21
C GLN A 17 3.25 -13.94 9.68
N ASP A 18 2.24 -14.27 8.87
CA ASP A 18 2.38 -14.21 7.41
C ASP A 18 2.50 -12.76 6.94
N LEU A 19 1.82 -11.84 7.61
CA LEU A 19 1.91 -10.40 7.34
C LEU A 19 3.27 -9.83 7.74
N GLU A 20 3.80 -10.22 8.91
CA GLU A 20 5.16 -9.89 9.33
C GLU A 20 6.20 -10.37 8.29
N ASN A 21 6.06 -11.62 7.83
CA ASN A 21 6.92 -12.19 6.80
C ASN A 21 6.81 -11.45 5.45
N ILE A 22 5.61 -10.97 5.07
CA ILE A 22 5.42 -10.14 3.87
C ILE A 22 6.25 -8.87 3.99
N LEU A 23 6.20 -8.19 5.13
CA LEU A 23 6.86 -6.90 5.33
C LEU A 23 8.37 -7.03 5.38
N GLU A 24 8.88 -8.01 6.14
CA GLU A 24 10.33 -8.26 6.19
C GLU A 24 10.87 -8.55 4.80
N ARG A 25 10.16 -9.41 4.04
CA ARG A 25 10.56 -9.74 2.68
C ARG A 25 10.48 -8.54 1.75
N ALA A 26 9.40 -7.78 1.83
CA ALA A 26 9.19 -6.62 0.98
C ALA A 26 10.21 -5.51 1.29
N ASN A 27 10.50 -5.24 2.57
CA ASN A 27 11.59 -4.32 2.97
C ASN A 27 12.94 -4.76 2.41
N ALA A 28 13.31 -6.04 2.57
CA ALA A 28 14.59 -6.54 2.06
C ALA A 28 14.70 -6.46 0.53
N VAL A 29 13.65 -6.88 -0.19
CA VAL A 29 13.61 -6.84 -1.65
C VAL A 29 13.63 -5.39 -2.15
N ASN A 30 12.82 -4.52 -1.55
CA ASN A 30 12.70 -3.14 -1.95
C ASN A 30 14.02 -2.38 -1.71
N ALA A 31 14.65 -2.55 -0.54
CA ALA A 31 15.95 -1.96 -0.24
C ALA A 31 17.03 -2.39 -1.25
N SER A 32 17.08 -3.69 -1.59
CA SER A 32 18.06 -4.21 -2.56
C SER A 32 17.91 -3.66 -3.98
N ARG A 33 16.73 -3.10 -4.31
CA ARG A 33 16.37 -2.58 -5.64
C ARG A 33 16.16 -1.07 -5.65
N ASN A 34 16.48 -0.38 -4.55
CA ASN A 34 16.21 1.05 -4.37
C ASN A 34 14.73 1.41 -4.62
N ILE A 35 13.81 0.55 -4.17
CA ILE A 35 12.37 0.77 -4.23
C ILE A 35 11.92 1.32 -2.86
N SER A 36 11.09 2.35 -2.88
CA SER A 36 10.38 2.89 -1.70
C SER A 36 8.87 2.65 -1.84
N GLY A 37 8.12 2.84 -0.76
CA GLY A 37 6.67 2.72 -0.83
C GLY A 37 6.00 2.33 0.49
N CYS A 38 4.70 2.08 0.40
CA CYS A 38 3.84 1.82 1.55
C CYS A 38 2.89 0.67 1.22
N LEU A 39 2.66 -0.25 2.16
CA LEU A 39 1.71 -1.37 2.06
C LEU A 39 0.74 -1.31 3.22
N ILE A 40 -0.52 -1.08 2.91
CA ILE A 40 -1.60 -1.08 3.88
C ILE A 40 -2.30 -2.43 3.80
N TYR A 41 -2.55 -3.06 4.95
CA TYR A 41 -3.43 -4.21 5.07
C TYR A 41 -4.58 -3.86 6.03
N PHE A 42 -5.81 -3.94 5.55
CA PHE A 42 -7.00 -3.68 6.37
C PHE A 42 -8.20 -4.43 5.80
N ASN A 43 -9.00 -5.04 6.68
CA ASN A 43 -10.23 -5.76 6.32
C ASN A 43 -10.05 -6.70 5.11
N ASN A 44 -9.06 -7.61 5.20
CA ASN A 44 -8.71 -8.57 4.16
C ASN A 44 -8.36 -7.94 2.80
N SER A 45 -7.99 -6.66 2.77
CA SER A 45 -7.56 -5.94 1.56
C SER A 45 -6.14 -5.42 1.74
N PHE A 46 -5.30 -5.62 0.72
CA PHE A 46 -4.01 -4.97 0.60
C PHE A 46 -4.12 -3.77 -0.36
N VAL A 47 -3.45 -2.68 -0.03
CA VAL A 47 -3.21 -1.55 -0.94
C VAL A 47 -1.74 -1.20 -0.85
N GLN A 48 -1.04 -1.20 -1.98
CA GLN A 48 0.40 -0.91 -2.00
C GLN A 48 0.74 0.12 -3.06
N ILE A 49 1.70 0.99 -2.72
CA ILE A 49 2.41 1.89 -3.62
C ILE A 49 3.88 1.47 -3.68
N LEU A 50 4.46 1.44 -4.88
CA LEU A 50 5.87 1.16 -5.14
C LEU A 50 6.46 2.30 -5.98
N GLU A 51 7.66 2.77 -5.62
CA GLU A 51 8.37 3.86 -6.30
C GLU A 51 9.82 3.47 -6.56
N GLY A 52 10.34 3.69 -7.77
CA GLY A 52 11.72 3.36 -8.11
C GLY A 52 11.99 3.36 -9.61
N ASP A 53 13.00 2.62 -10.04
CA ASP A 53 13.21 2.38 -11.47
C ASP A 53 12.03 1.59 -12.07
N LYS A 54 11.61 1.95 -13.28
CA LYS A 54 10.44 1.33 -13.93
C LYS A 54 10.59 -0.18 -14.03
N LYS A 55 11.77 -0.67 -14.41
CA LYS A 55 12.02 -2.09 -14.58
C LYS A 55 11.93 -2.81 -13.24
N ASP A 56 12.56 -2.26 -12.20
CA ASP A 56 12.57 -2.88 -10.87
C ASP A 56 11.19 -2.89 -10.21
N VAL A 57 10.44 -1.80 -10.32
CA VAL A 57 9.06 -1.71 -9.80
C VAL A 57 8.16 -2.73 -10.50
N LEU A 58 8.24 -2.82 -11.83
CA LEU A 58 7.44 -3.78 -12.59
C LEU A 58 7.85 -5.23 -12.24
N ASP A 59 9.14 -5.54 -12.13
CA ASP A 59 9.61 -6.87 -11.74
C ASP A 59 9.07 -7.29 -10.36
N VAL A 60 9.09 -6.39 -9.38
CA VAL A 60 8.53 -6.64 -8.05
C VAL A 60 7.03 -6.82 -8.13
N TYR A 61 6.33 -5.97 -8.86
CA TYR A 61 4.88 -6.09 -9.04
C TYR A 61 4.47 -7.40 -9.72
N HIS A 62 5.21 -7.88 -10.72
CA HIS A 62 4.93 -9.18 -11.35
C HIS A 62 5.08 -10.34 -10.36
N LYS A 63 6.08 -10.30 -9.47
CA LYS A 63 6.23 -11.31 -8.41
C LYS A 63 5.08 -11.25 -7.41
N ILE A 64 4.69 -10.04 -7.02
CA ILE A 64 3.55 -9.80 -6.14
C ILE A 64 2.29 -10.41 -6.76
N LYS A 65 1.98 -10.15 -8.04
CA LYS A 65 0.78 -10.71 -8.71
C LYS A 65 0.68 -12.24 -8.67
N MET A 66 1.80 -12.94 -8.50
CA MET A 66 1.88 -14.40 -8.45
C MET A 66 1.90 -14.95 -7.02
N ASP A 67 1.86 -14.08 -6.00
CA ASP A 67 1.88 -14.47 -4.60
C ASP A 67 0.57 -15.17 -4.23
N LYS A 68 0.67 -16.36 -3.64
CA LYS A 68 -0.51 -17.19 -3.31
C LYS A 68 -1.30 -16.66 -2.10
N ARG A 69 -0.75 -15.68 -1.37
CA ARG A 69 -1.37 -15.11 -0.17
C ARG A 69 -2.49 -14.13 -0.48
N HIS A 70 -2.68 -13.73 -1.73
CA HIS A 70 -3.77 -12.84 -2.15
C HIS A 70 -4.32 -13.23 -3.53
N ASP A 71 -5.47 -12.65 -3.89
CA ASP A 71 -6.05 -12.71 -5.23
C ASP A 71 -6.56 -11.32 -5.67
N GLU A 72 -7.23 -11.27 -6.83
CA GLU A 72 -7.95 -10.09 -7.33
C GLU A 72 -7.06 -8.85 -7.45
N VAL A 73 -5.80 -9.06 -7.85
CA VAL A 73 -4.82 -7.99 -7.96
C VAL A 73 -5.20 -7.03 -9.08
N THR A 74 -5.58 -5.82 -8.68
CA THR A 74 -6.06 -4.74 -9.53
C THR A 74 -5.06 -3.59 -9.50
N LEU A 75 -4.51 -3.26 -10.67
CA LEU A 75 -3.71 -2.06 -10.86
C LEU A 75 -4.64 -0.84 -10.75
N LEU A 76 -4.35 0.06 -9.82
CA LEU A 76 -5.13 1.28 -9.61
C LEU A 76 -4.57 2.44 -10.42
N TRP A 77 -3.24 2.55 -10.48
CA TRP A 77 -2.56 3.63 -11.16
C TRP A 77 -1.08 3.29 -11.40
N GLU A 78 -0.53 3.76 -12.51
CA GLU A 78 0.92 3.76 -12.75
C GLU A 78 1.31 4.96 -13.63
N ASN A 79 2.46 5.58 -13.37
CA ASN A 79 3.02 6.61 -14.24
C ASN A 79 4.50 6.89 -13.94
N GLN A 80 5.14 7.65 -14.83
CA GLN A 80 6.38 8.35 -14.50
C GLN A 80 6.09 9.49 -13.53
N VAL A 81 6.95 9.62 -12.51
CA VAL A 81 6.92 10.68 -11.51
C VAL A 81 8.30 11.33 -11.41
N GLU A 82 8.32 12.62 -11.08
CA GLU A 82 9.56 13.41 -10.95
C GLU A 82 10.25 13.17 -9.60
N ASN A 83 9.48 13.07 -8.51
CA ASN A 83 9.97 12.92 -7.14
C ASN A 83 9.26 11.76 -6.43
N ARG A 84 9.94 11.15 -5.44
CA ARG A 84 9.37 10.09 -4.61
C ARG A 84 8.50 10.75 -3.56
N PHE A 85 7.33 10.20 -3.31
CA PHE A 85 6.44 10.71 -2.28
C PHE A 85 6.62 9.96 -0.96
N PHE A 86 7.28 8.79 -0.97
CA PHE A 86 7.45 7.92 0.18
C PHE A 86 8.92 7.61 0.50
N GLU A 87 9.86 8.55 0.29
CA GLU A 87 11.31 8.35 0.56
C GLU A 87 11.61 7.95 2.00
N GLU A 88 10.89 8.54 2.96
CA GLU A 88 11.12 8.31 4.40
C GLU A 88 10.29 7.14 4.96
N TRP A 89 9.37 6.57 4.18
CA TRP A 89 8.46 5.53 4.65
C TRP A 89 9.00 4.14 4.28
N ASN A 90 9.60 3.47 5.26
CA ASN A 90 9.84 2.03 5.18
C ASN A 90 8.54 1.29 5.51
N MET A 91 7.85 0.79 4.48
CA MET A 91 6.70 -0.14 4.53
C MET A 91 5.95 -0.22 5.88
N ALA A 92 5.02 0.71 6.08
CA ALA A 92 4.20 0.74 7.29
C ALA A 92 3.08 -0.31 7.24
N TYR A 93 3.14 -1.30 8.13
CA TYR A 93 2.06 -2.24 8.43
C TYR A 93 1.20 -1.75 9.57
N TYR A 94 -0.10 -2.01 9.51
CA TYR A 94 -0.98 -1.75 10.64
C TYR A 94 -1.88 -2.96 10.91
N ARG A 95 -1.91 -3.40 12.17
CA ARG A 95 -2.77 -4.49 12.63
C ARG A 95 -4.15 -3.96 13.02
N PRO A 96 -5.24 -4.70 12.76
CA PRO A 96 -6.57 -4.32 13.23
C PRO A 96 -6.67 -4.13 14.76
N GLU A 97 -5.75 -4.71 15.54
CA GLU A 97 -5.75 -4.63 17.00
C GLU A 97 -4.99 -3.42 17.60
N ASP A 98 -4.24 -2.67 16.79
CA ASP A 98 -3.48 -1.53 17.32
C ASP A 98 -4.46 -0.38 17.68
N LYS A 99 -4.33 0.19 18.89
CA LYS A 99 -5.30 1.15 19.47
C LYS A 99 -5.37 2.50 18.74
N ASP A 100 -4.46 2.73 17.82
CA ASP A 100 -4.25 4.00 17.14
C ASP A 100 -4.76 3.98 15.67
N VAL A 101 -5.63 3.02 15.29
CA VAL A 101 -6.20 2.94 13.91
C VAL A 101 -6.73 4.31 13.52
N LYS A 102 -7.46 4.96 14.44
CA LYS A 102 -8.04 6.30 14.19
C LYS A 102 -6.98 7.36 13.96
N GLN A 103 -5.88 7.35 14.69
CA GLN A 103 -4.82 8.35 14.52
C GLN A 103 -4.02 8.11 13.26
N PHE A 104 -3.75 6.84 12.92
CA PHE A 104 -3.13 6.47 11.65
C PHE A 104 -4.04 6.82 10.47
N VAL A 105 -5.32 6.45 10.53
CA VAL A 105 -6.34 6.83 9.54
C VAL A 105 -6.45 8.34 9.42
N ASN A 106 -6.46 9.08 10.52
CA ASN A 106 -6.48 10.54 10.49
C ASN A 106 -5.20 11.11 9.87
N ASN A 107 -4.03 10.54 10.15
CA ASN A 107 -2.77 10.95 9.53
C ASN A 107 -2.75 10.62 8.03
N LEU A 108 -3.28 9.47 7.63
CA LEU A 108 -3.48 9.06 6.24
C LEU A 108 -4.49 9.97 5.52
N LEU A 109 -5.58 10.35 6.17
CA LEU A 109 -6.58 11.29 5.65
C LEU A 109 -5.99 12.70 5.53
N LEU A 110 -5.23 13.16 6.52
CA LEU A 110 -4.50 14.43 6.46
C LEU A 110 -3.48 14.44 5.31
N LEU A 111 -2.71 13.37 5.16
CA LEU A 111 -1.75 13.22 4.05
C LEU A 111 -2.46 13.16 2.70
N SER A 112 -3.65 12.55 2.65
CA SER A 112 -4.50 12.62 1.47
C SER A 112 -4.93 14.04 1.14
N ASP A 113 -5.44 14.77 2.12
CA ASP A 113 -5.98 16.12 1.90
C ASP A 113 -4.84 17.13 1.61
N LEU A 114 -3.62 16.86 2.10
CA LEU A 114 -2.40 17.57 1.71
C LEU A 114 -1.95 17.19 0.29
N SER A 115 -2.12 15.92 -0.11
CA SER A 115 -1.77 15.42 -1.43
C SER A 115 -2.76 15.78 -2.54
N ASP A 116 -3.94 16.33 -2.23
CA ASP A 116 -4.83 16.97 -3.22
C ASP A 116 -4.12 18.10 -3.99
N ARG A 117 -2.94 18.56 -3.51
CA ARG A 117 -2.05 19.49 -4.20
C ARG A 117 -0.97 18.83 -5.07
N SER A 118 -0.88 17.49 -5.15
CA SER A 118 0.22 16.78 -5.80
C SER A 118 -0.22 15.46 -6.46
N SER A 119 -0.32 15.48 -7.80
CA SER A 119 -0.46 14.35 -8.73
C SER A 119 -1.68 13.41 -8.61
N SER A 120 -2.20 12.96 -9.76
CA SER A 120 -3.40 12.10 -9.88
C SER A 120 -3.26 10.72 -9.22
N SER A 121 -2.05 10.28 -8.89
CA SER A 121 -1.79 8.98 -8.26
C SER A 121 -2.16 8.92 -6.80
N LEU A 122 -1.78 9.95 -6.05
CA LEU A 122 -2.05 10.09 -4.63
C LEU A 122 -3.55 10.23 -4.42
N LEU A 123 -4.22 11.02 -5.28
CA LEU A 123 -5.68 11.11 -5.32
C LEU A 123 -6.37 9.74 -5.45
N SER A 124 -5.91 8.87 -6.38
CA SER A 124 -6.48 7.53 -6.59
C SER A 124 -6.19 6.57 -5.43
N PHE A 125 -4.94 6.58 -4.94
CA PHE A 125 -4.53 5.80 -3.77
C PHE A 125 -5.38 6.16 -2.55
N TRP A 126 -5.48 7.45 -2.24
CA TRP A 126 -6.22 7.91 -1.08
C TRP A 126 -7.74 7.84 -1.22
N ALA A 127 -8.29 7.97 -2.42
CA ALA A 127 -9.69 7.66 -2.67
C ALA A 127 -10.01 6.19 -2.35
N THR A 128 -9.09 5.28 -2.69
CA THR A 128 -9.22 3.85 -2.38
C THR A 128 -9.10 3.57 -0.88
N VAL A 129 -8.11 4.16 -0.21
CA VAL A 129 -7.92 4.07 1.25
C VAL A 129 -9.15 4.61 1.98
N ARG A 130 -9.67 5.78 1.60
CA ARG A 130 -10.91 6.37 2.16
C ARG A 130 -12.12 5.44 2.03
N LYS A 131 -12.25 4.75 0.90
CA LYS A 131 -13.37 3.83 0.65
C LYS A 131 -13.28 2.57 1.52
N ILE A 132 -12.08 2.05 1.72
CA ILE A 132 -11.82 0.89 2.60
C ILE A 132 -12.09 1.25 4.07
N LEU A 133 -11.71 2.47 4.48
CA LEU A 133 -11.89 2.92 5.87
C LEU A 133 -13.34 3.34 6.19
N ARG A 134 -14.11 3.81 5.20
CA ARG A 134 -15.53 4.20 5.36
C ARG A 134 -16.52 3.04 5.32
N THR A 135 -16.10 1.82 5.01
CA THR A 135 -17.01 0.67 4.90
C THR A 135 -17.29 -0.05 6.23
N GLU A 136 -16.88 0.52 7.37
CA GLU A 136 -17.47 0.09 8.65
C GLU A 136 -18.94 0.53 8.73
N PRO A 137 -19.89 -0.38 9.01
CA PRO A 137 -21.16 0.04 9.55
C PRO A 137 -20.87 0.63 10.94
N MET A 138 -21.25 1.89 11.13
CA MET A 138 -21.28 2.55 12.42
C MET A 138 -22.11 1.66 13.36
N LYS A 139 -21.43 0.85 14.19
CA LYS A 139 -22.12 0.05 15.21
C LYS A 139 -22.73 1.05 16.20
N ALA A 140 -24.07 1.08 16.19
CA ALA A 140 -24.90 1.76 17.17
C ALA A 140 -24.68 1.19 18.57
#